data_AF-A0A848U1K2-F1
#
_entry.id   AF-A0A848U1K2-F1
#
_cell.length_a   1.000
_cell.length_b   1.000
_cell.length_c   1.000
_cell.angle_alpha   90.00
_cell.angle_beta   90.00
_cell.angle_gamma   90.00
#
_symmetry.space_group_name_H-M   'P 1'
#
loop_
_entity.id
_entity.type
_entity.pdbx_description
1 polymer ?
#
loop_
_entity_poly.entity_id
_entity_poly.type
_entity_poly.pdbx_seq_one_letter_code
_entity_poly.pdbx_strand_id
1 'polypeptide(L)' 'MKEYRIIKQKEKFLGNQDLDFEDELNSLAKQGWQVISIIRLTHSNAMKAVLERDKNR' A
#
# COMPACT_ATOMS: atom_id res chain seq x y z
N MET A 1 -12.17 -14.69 -7.59
CA MET A 1 -12.61 -14.35 -6.21
C MET A 1 -11.81 -13.15 -5.77
N LYS A 2 -12.44 -12.12 -5.22
CA LYS A 2 -11.73 -10.92 -4.76
C LYS A 2 -10.89 -11.23 -3.52
N GLU A 3 -9.65 -10.77 -3.53
CA GLU A 3 -8.73 -10.82 -2.39
C GLU A 3 -8.35 -9.38 -2.03
N TYR A 4 -8.30 -9.09 -0.72
CA TYR A 4 -7.97 -7.77 -0.21
C TYR A 4 -6.70 -7.81 0.65
N ARG A 5 -5.91 -6.74 0.58
CA ARG A 5 -4.71 -6.56 1.39
C ARG A 5 -4.66 -5.12 1.90
N ILE A 6 -4.19 -4.95 3.13
CA ILE A 6 -3.91 -3.64 3.71
C ILE A 6 -2.42 -3.52 3.91
N ILE A 7 -1.82 -2.44 3.42
CA ILE A 7 -0.44 -2.08 3.71
C ILE A 7 -0.39 -0.72 4.40
N LYS A 8 0.69 -0.45 5.14
CA LYS A 8 0.91 0.81 5.83
C LYS A 8 2.29 1.33 5.45
N GLN A 9 2.37 2.61 5.10
CA GLN A 9 3.63 3.33 4.98
C GLN A 9 4.38 3.25 6.30
N LYS A 10 5.65 2.84 6.25
CA LYS A 10 6.48 2.70 7.44
C LYS A 10 7.00 4.06 7.87
N GLU A 11 6.76 4.43 9.13
CA GLU A 11 7.38 5.60 9.72
C GLU A 11 8.84 5.27 10.02
N LYS A 12 9.76 6.06 9.47
CA LYS A 12 11.20 5.94 9.69
C LYS A 12 11.75 7.28 10.18
N PHE A 13 12.66 7.24 11.15
CA PHE A 13 13.33 8.44 11.65
C PHE A 13 14.27 9.09 10.63
N LEU A 14 14.78 8.32 9.65
CA LEU A 14 15.66 8.77 8.58
C LEU A 14 15.28 8.08 7.26
N GLY A 15 15.45 8.78 6.13
CA GLY A 15 15.15 8.27 4.78
C GLY A 15 13.83 8.76 4.20
N ASN A 16 13.57 8.44 2.92
CA ASN A 16 12.38 8.85 2.20
C ASN A 16 11.30 7.76 2.26
N GLN A 17 10.33 7.95 3.16
CA GLN A 17 9.24 7.00 3.41
C GLN A 17 8.26 6.90 2.23
N ASP A 18 8.18 7.93 1.38
CA ASP A 18 7.30 7.92 0.21
C ASP A 18 7.88 7.03 -0.89
N LEU A 19 9.19 7.10 -1.14
CA LEU A 19 9.87 6.23 -2.13
C LEU A 19 9.73 4.75 -1.77
N ASP A 20 9.98 4.38 -0.51
CA ASP A 20 9.83 2.99 -0.06
C ASP A 20 8.38 2.49 -0.21
N PHE A 21 7.41 3.38 0.02
CA PHE A 21 5.99 3.04 -0.07
C PHE A 21 5.54 2.92 -1.53
N GLU A 22 6.03 3.80 -2.41
CA GLU A 22 5.85 3.72 -3.85
C GLU A 22 6.43 2.42 -4.42
N ASP A 23 7.63 2.03 -3.98
CA ASP A 23 8.25 0.77 -4.40
C ASP A 23 7.43 -0.45 -3.96
N GLU A 24 6.87 -0.45 -2.74
CA GLU A 24 5.99 -1.52 -2.28
C GLU A 24 4.71 -1.59 -3.11
N LEU A 25 4.09 -0.44 -3.40
CA LEU A 25 2.90 -0.36 -4.26
C LEU A 25 3.19 -0.87 -5.68
N ASN A 26 4.31 -0.45 -6.28
CA ASN A 26 4.74 -0.89 -7.61
C ASN A 26 5.03 -2.40 -7.65
N SER A 27 5.64 -2.95 -6.60
CA SER A 27 5.88 -4.39 -6.46
C SER A 27 4.58 -5.19 -6.38
N LEU A 28 3.58 -4.68 -5.65
CA LEU A 28 2.26 -5.30 -5.55
C LEU A 28 1.46 -5.16 -6.86
N ALA A 29 1.58 -4.04 -7.57
CA ALA A 29 0.95 -3.85 -8.87
C ALA A 29 1.42 -4.89 -9.89
N LYS A 30 2.72 -5.22 -9.91
CA LYS A 30 3.29 -6.30 -10.74
C LYS A 30 2.70 -7.68 -10.42
N GLN A 31 2.19 -7.88 -9.21
CA GLN A 31 1.53 -9.12 -8.77
C GLN A 31 0.01 -9.09 -8.99
N GLY A 32 -0.52 -8.08 -9.70
CA GLY A 32 -1.93 -7.95 -10.04
C GLY A 32 -2.79 -7.26 -8.97
N TRP A 33 -2.19 -6.66 -7.94
CA TRP A 33 -2.92 -5.86 -6.96
C TRP A 33 -3.23 -4.46 -7.49
N GLN A 34 -4.40 -3.95 -7.14
CA GLN A 34 -4.87 -2.61 -7.49
C GLN A 34 -5.18 -1.84 -6.22
N VAL A 35 -4.69 -0.60 -6.11
CA VAL A 35 -5.03 0.29 -5.00
C VAL A 35 -6.45 0.79 -5.19
N ILE A 36 -7.32 0.56 -4.21
CA ILE A 36 -8.73 0.99 -4.26
C ILE A 36 -9.05 2.09 -3.24
N SER A 37 -8.20 2.29 -2.23
CA SER A 37 -8.36 3.35 -1.23
C SER A 37 -7.03 3.68 -0.55
N ILE A 38 -6.85 4.97 -0.22
CA ILE A 38 -5.74 5.47 0.60
C ILE A 38 -6.34 6.24 1.79
N ILE A 39 -5.83 5.96 2.98
CA ILE A 39 -6.28 6.54 4.25
C ILE A 39 -5.09 7.15 4.97
N ARG A 40 -5.14 8.45 5.25
CA ARG A 40 -4.18 9.12 6.14
C ARG A 40 -4.54 8.82 7.59
N LEU A 41 -3.55 8.43 8.40
CA LEU A 41 -3.78 8.20 9.83
C LEU A 41 -3.88 9.53 10.58
N THR A 42 -4.85 9.66 11.48
CA THR A 42 -5.07 10.91 12.25
C THR A 42 -4.00 11.17 13.31
N HIS A 43 -3.37 10.12 13.82
CA HIS A 43 -2.37 10.18 14.90
C HIS A 43 -0.95 9.85 14.44
N SER A 44 -0.70 9.84 13.12
CA SER A 44 0.55 9.39 12.50
C SER A 44 0.70 10.07 11.15
N ASN A 45 1.93 10.34 10.72
CA ASN A 45 2.16 10.90 9.39
C ASN A 45 2.09 9.84 8.28
N ALA A 46 1.97 8.56 8.65
CA ALA A 46 1.86 7.47 7.70
C ALA A 46 0.47 7.33 7.07
N MET A 47 0.49 6.77 5.87
CA MET A 47 -0.68 6.36 5.10
C MET A 47 -0.94 4.85 5.20
N LYS A 48 -2.18 4.45 5.01
CA LYS A 48 -2.58 3.06 4.74
C LYS A 48 -3.19 2.97 3.34
N ALA A 49 -2.89 1.88 2.63
CA ALA A 49 -3.53 1.57 1.35
C ALA A 49 -4.32 0.27 1.47
N VAL A 50 -5.53 0.27 0.90
CA VAL A 50 -6.32 -0.94 0.67
C VAL A 50 -6.12 -1.34 -0.79
N LEU A 51 -5.70 -2.59 -0.99
CA LEU A 51 -5.51 -3.18 -2.30
C LEU A 51 -6.51 -4.32 -2.54
N GLU A 52 -6.92 -4.47 -3.78
CA GLU A 52 -7.76 -5.56 -4.27
C GLU A 52 -7.06 -6.28 -5.42
N ARG A 53 -7.18 -7.61 -5.50
CA ARG A 53 -6.90 -8.38 -6.73
C ARG A 53 -7.96 -9.43 -6.98
N ASP A 54 -8.03 -9.94 -8.20
CA ASP A 54 -8.79 -11.16 -8.49
C ASP A 54 -7.85 -12.37 -8.44
N LYS A 55 -8.16 -13.33 -7.57
CA LYS A 55 -7.38 -14.56 -7.39
C LYS A 55 -7.44 -15.50 -8.60
N ASN A 56 -8.40 -15.31 -9.50
CA ASN A 56 -8.66 -16.22 -10.63
C ASN A 56 -8.34 -15.60 -11.99
N ARG A 57 -7.48 -14.58 -12.04
CA ARG A 57 -7.09 -13.92 -13.29
C ARG A 57 -5.82 -14.52 -13.88
#